data_AF-A0A4P6XAD1-F1
#
_entry.id   AF-A0A4P6XAD1-F1
#
_cell.length_a   1.000
_cell.length_b   1.000
_cell.length_c   1.000
_cell.angle_alpha   90.00
_cell.angle_beta   90.00
_cell.angle_gamma   90.00
#
_symmetry.space_group_name_H-M   'P 1'
#
loop_
_entity.id
_entity.type
_entity.pdbx_description
1 polymer ?
#
loop_
_entity_poly.entity_id
_entity_poly.type
_entity_poly.pdbx_seq_one_letter_code
_entity_poly.pdbx_strand_id
1 'polypeptide(L)'
;MAWGEMHGRHRNTLAALAQAPWIDVADLIRLGQLDRAKAYDAFRQLKLGKPDKMPGVGPAYFTKLIFFLMPRSARAHPVGYIMDQWAACSINLLTADSVVLTDCLLSWQYKCSTLSRRGTFTVSACNTSHNYENYCRAIEALAQEIGRNASETELALMSGGGTSKKRWREYVIDHRQPQSE
;
A
#
# COMPACT_ATOMS: atom_id res chain seq x y z
N MET A 1 -2.49 7.93 -13.53
CA MET A 1 -2.21 7.08 -12.35
C MET A 1 -1.32 7.88 -11.40
N ALA A 2 -1.85 8.28 -10.24
CA ALA A 2 -1.06 8.93 -9.21
C ALA A 2 -0.25 7.87 -8.47
N TRP A 3 1.06 8.09 -8.34
CA TRP A 3 2.04 7.17 -7.77
C TRP A 3 1.94 7.10 -6.24
N GLY A 4 0.77 6.75 -5.67
CA GLY A 4 0.59 6.66 -4.21
C GLY A 4 1.08 7.92 -3.50
N GLU A 5 0.51 9.07 -3.89
CA GLU A 5 0.87 10.42 -3.39
C GLU A 5 2.23 10.98 -3.85
N MET A 6 3.03 10.26 -4.64
CA MET A 6 4.25 10.85 -5.21
C MET A 6 3.89 11.95 -6.22
N HIS A 7 3.97 13.20 -5.76
CA HIS A 7 3.84 14.39 -6.58
C HIS A 7 4.96 14.42 -7.63
N GLY A 8 4.71 14.99 -8.81
CA GLY A 8 5.71 15.05 -9.89
C GLY A 8 7.04 15.70 -9.48
N ARG A 9 7.00 16.61 -8.51
CA ARG A 9 8.18 17.21 -7.87
C ARG A 9 9.03 16.17 -7.13
N HIS A 10 8.40 15.33 -6.31
CA HIS A 10 9.09 14.27 -5.56
C HIS A 10 9.69 13.23 -6.50
N ARG A 11 9.02 12.88 -7.59
CA ARG A 11 9.59 12.01 -8.63
C ARG A 11 10.88 12.58 -9.20
N ASN A 12 10.86 13.84 -9.60
CA ASN A 12 12.02 14.48 -10.21
C ASN A 12 13.16 14.61 -9.20
N THR A 13 12.86 14.90 -7.93
CA THR A 13 13.86 14.89 -6.84
C THR A 13 14.44 13.50 -6.64
N LEU A 14 13.62 12.45 -6.61
CA LEU A 14 14.08 11.07 -6.44
C LEU A 14 14.95 10.61 -7.62
N ALA A 15 14.57 10.98 -8.85
CA ALA A 15 15.32 10.66 -10.06
C ALA A 15 16.65 11.45 -10.17
N ALA A 16 16.69 12.66 -9.62
CA ALA A 16 17.89 13.49 -9.60
C ALA A 16 18.90 13.07 -8.52
N LEU A 17 18.52 12.23 -7.56
CA LEU A 17 19.44 11.62 -6.60
C LEU A 17 20.24 10.52 -7.32
N ALA A 18 21.32 10.91 -7.99
CA ALA A 18 22.34 9.97 -8.44
C ALA A 18 22.82 9.15 -7.22
N GLN A 19 22.73 7.82 -7.30
CA GLN A 19 23.00 6.89 -6.19
C GLN A 19 22.00 6.98 -5.02
N ALA A 20 20.70 7.03 -5.34
CA ALA A 20 19.68 6.97 -4.32
C ALA A 20 19.75 5.61 -3.57
N PRO A 21 19.92 5.60 -2.23
CA PRO A 21 20.13 4.35 -1.47
C PRO A 21 19.01 3.30 -1.59
N TRP A 22 17.86 3.68 -2.14
CA TRP A 22 16.75 2.75 -2.40
C TRP A 22 17.07 1.82 -3.58
N ILE A 23 18.02 2.18 -4.46
CA ILE A 23 18.48 1.35 -5.58
C ILE A 23 19.17 0.09 -5.05
N ASP A 24 20.01 0.21 -4.02
CA ASP A 24 20.66 -0.95 -3.42
C ASP A 24 19.63 -1.97 -2.89
N VAL A 25 18.59 -1.47 -2.21
CA VAL A 25 17.47 -2.31 -1.75
C VAL A 25 16.73 -2.93 -2.94
N ALA A 26 16.48 -2.16 -4.00
CA ALA A 26 15.82 -2.63 -5.22
C ALA A 26 16.61 -3.77 -5.90
N ASP A 27 17.94 -3.66 -5.97
CA ASP A 27 18.78 -4.70 -6.54
C ASP A 27 18.79 -5.98 -5.68
N LEU A 28 18.84 -5.86 -4.35
CA LEU A 28 18.72 -7.02 -3.45
C LEU A 28 17.39 -7.76 -3.66
N ILE A 29 16.28 -7.03 -3.84
CA ILE A 29 14.96 -7.62 -4.15
C ILE A 29 15.00 -8.32 -5.51
N ARG A 30 15.52 -7.65 -6.55
CA ARG A 30 15.59 -8.19 -7.92
C ARG A 30 16.45 -9.45 -8.02
N LEU A 31 17.49 -9.55 -7.20
CA LEU A 31 18.35 -10.72 -7.09
C LEU A 31 17.72 -11.85 -6.25
N GLY A 32 16.52 -11.64 -5.68
CA GLY A 32 15.83 -12.61 -4.84
C GLY A 32 16.47 -12.82 -3.48
N GLN A 33 17.29 -11.86 -3.01
CA GLN A 33 18.00 -11.96 -1.73
C GLN A 33 17.17 -11.50 -0.53
N LEU A 34 16.04 -10.80 -0.79
CA LEU A 34 15.09 -10.38 0.22
C LEU A 34 13.71 -10.96 -0.07
N ASP A 35 13.09 -11.54 0.96
CA ASP A 35 11.65 -11.82 0.96
C ASP A 35 10.85 -10.51 1.12
N ARG A 36 9.53 -10.58 0.91
CA ARG A 36 8.65 -9.40 0.93
C ARG A 36 8.69 -8.64 2.25
N ALA A 37 8.82 -9.33 3.39
CA ALA A 37 8.84 -8.72 4.71
C ALA A 37 10.18 -8.00 4.96
N LYS A 38 11.31 -8.64 4.63
CA LYS A 38 12.64 -8.04 4.73
C LYS A 38 12.81 -6.88 3.76
N ALA A 39 12.27 -6.98 2.55
CA ALA A 39 12.28 -5.91 1.56
C ALA A 39 11.53 -4.67 2.07
N TYR A 40 10.37 -4.87 2.70
CA TYR A 40 9.61 -3.79 3.31
C TYR A 40 10.39 -3.15 4.47
N ASP A 41 10.97 -3.96 5.36
CA ASP A 41 11.76 -3.43 6.47
C ASP A 41 12.98 -2.64 5.96
N ALA A 42 13.69 -3.12 4.94
CA ALA A 42 14.82 -2.42 4.35
C ALA A 42 14.45 -1.01 3.84
N PHE A 43 13.32 -0.87 3.13
CA PHE A 43 12.84 0.46 2.73
C PHE A 43 12.42 1.31 3.93
N ARG A 44 11.76 0.72 4.94
CA ARG A 44 11.36 1.42 6.16
C ARG A 44 12.57 1.94 6.92
N GLN A 45 13.59 1.12 7.14
CA GLN A 45 14.84 1.52 7.81
C GLN A 45 15.56 2.61 7.02
N LEU A 46 15.60 2.48 5.68
CA LEU A 46 16.17 3.52 4.84
C LEU A 46 15.42 4.85 4.99
N LYS A 47 14.09 4.82 5.09
CA LYS A 47 13.27 6.03 5.27
C LYS A 47 13.53 6.68 6.63
N LEU A 48 13.64 5.87 7.69
CA LEU A 48 13.91 6.35 9.05
C LEU A 48 15.32 6.93 9.17
N GLY A 49 16.33 6.27 8.60
CA GLY A 49 17.72 6.72 8.68
C GLY A 49 18.06 7.89 7.74
N LYS A 50 17.33 8.05 6.62
CA LYS A 50 17.60 9.08 5.59
C LYS A 50 16.30 9.68 5.03
N PRO A 51 15.48 10.35 5.84
CA PRO A 51 14.15 10.82 5.43
C PRO A 51 14.18 11.76 4.22
N ASP A 52 15.20 12.63 4.14
CA ASP A 52 15.41 13.60 3.06
C ASP A 52 15.85 12.97 1.73
N LYS A 53 16.36 11.73 1.79
CA LYS A 53 16.77 10.98 0.60
C LYS A 53 15.64 10.14 0.00
N MET A 54 14.48 10.12 0.65
CA MET A 54 13.26 9.46 0.16
C MET A 54 12.04 10.38 0.26
N PRO A 55 12.07 11.61 -0.29
CA PRO A 55 10.98 12.57 -0.16
C PRO A 55 9.73 12.08 -0.89
N GLY A 56 8.57 12.11 -0.21
CA GLY A 56 7.31 11.66 -0.80
C GLY A 56 7.24 10.16 -1.10
N VAL A 57 8.15 9.37 -0.56
CA VAL A 57 8.16 7.91 -0.66
C VAL A 57 7.76 7.31 0.69
N GLY A 58 6.62 6.62 0.72
CA GLY A 58 6.08 5.96 1.90
C GLY A 58 5.70 4.51 1.64
N PRO A 59 5.02 3.85 2.60
CA PRO A 59 4.64 2.43 2.52
C PRO A 59 3.97 2.00 1.21
N ALA A 60 3.02 2.79 0.71
CA ALA A 60 2.33 2.48 -0.55
C ALA A 60 3.27 2.51 -1.77
N TYR A 61 4.41 3.20 -1.70
CA TYR A 61 5.42 3.18 -2.76
C TYR A 61 6.41 2.02 -2.57
N PHE A 62 6.84 1.74 -1.34
CA PHE A 62 7.71 0.60 -1.03
C PHE A 62 7.11 -0.70 -1.58
N THR A 63 5.83 -0.92 -1.30
CA THR A 63 5.12 -2.14 -1.71
C THR A 63 4.94 -2.26 -3.22
N LYS A 64 4.89 -1.14 -3.95
CA LYS A 64 4.94 -1.15 -5.43
C LYS A 64 6.29 -1.61 -5.94
N LEU A 65 7.38 -1.09 -5.38
CA LEU A 65 8.72 -1.54 -5.75
C LEU A 65 8.87 -3.04 -5.47
N ILE A 66 8.45 -3.50 -4.29
CA ILE A 66 8.46 -4.92 -3.93
C ILE A 66 7.68 -5.76 -4.95
N PHE A 67 6.43 -5.37 -5.26
CA PHE A 67 5.57 -6.09 -6.22
C PHE A 67 6.21 -6.22 -7.62
N PHE A 68 6.83 -5.15 -8.13
CA PHE A 68 7.42 -5.16 -9.48
C PHE A 68 8.80 -5.79 -9.54
N LEU A 69 9.60 -5.72 -8.48
CA LEU A 69 10.99 -6.16 -8.47
C LEU A 69 11.16 -7.61 -8.01
N MET A 70 10.25 -8.14 -7.21
CA MET A 70 10.36 -9.52 -6.70
C MET A 70 10.30 -10.54 -7.86
N PRO A 71 11.28 -11.46 -7.98
CA PRO A 71 11.29 -12.46 -9.02
C PRO A 71 10.11 -13.42 -8.90
N ARG A 72 9.28 -13.53 -9.94
CA ARG A 72 8.13 -14.47 -9.96
C ARG A 72 8.51 -15.92 -10.17
N SER A 73 9.69 -16.16 -10.75
CA SER A 73 10.22 -17.50 -11.02
C SER A 73 11.01 -18.08 -9.83
N ALA A 74 11.37 -17.26 -8.85
CA ALA A 74 12.12 -17.72 -7.69
C ALA A 74 11.18 -18.44 -6.73
N ARG A 75 11.28 -19.78 -6.66
CA ARG A 75 10.52 -20.62 -5.72
C ARG A 75 10.82 -20.37 -4.24
N ALA A 76 11.82 -19.54 -3.93
CA ALA A 76 12.28 -19.34 -2.56
C ALA A 76 11.26 -18.58 -1.70
N HIS A 77 10.52 -17.61 -2.27
CA HIS A 77 9.64 -16.73 -1.49
C HIS A 77 8.35 -16.37 -2.25
N PRO A 78 7.19 -16.25 -1.55
CA PRO A 78 5.98 -15.70 -2.15
C PRO A 78 6.18 -14.22 -2.52
N VAL A 79 5.46 -13.75 -3.54
CA VAL A 79 5.51 -12.35 -3.99
C VAL A 79 4.87 -11.41 -2.95
N GLY A 80 5.30 -10.15 -2.94
CA GLY A 80 4.60 -9.07 -2.23
C GLY A 80 3.47 -8.48 -3.06
N TYR A 81 2.51 -7.83 -2.39
CA TYR A 81 1.36 -7.15 -3.01
C TYR A 81 1.38 -5.64 -2.72
N ILE A 82 0.66 -4.83 -3.50
CA ILE A 82 0.65 -3.37 -3.36
C ILE A 82 -0.34 -2.95 -2.29
N MET A 83 0.20 -2.52 -1.15
CA MET A 83 -0.57 -1.97 -0.04
C MET A 83 -0.89 -0.49 -0.27
N ASP A 84 -1.89 -0.20 -1.10
CA ASP A 84 -2.42 1.15 -1.27
C ASP A 84 -3.59 1.44 -0.31
N GLN A 85 -4.07 2.68 -0.28
CA GLN A 85 -5.15 3.09 0.63
C GLN A 85 -6.47 2.31 0.44
N TRP A 86 -6.78 1.86 -0.78
CA TRP A 86 -8.04 1.17 -1.07
C TRP A 86 -7.93 -0.30 -0.74
N ALA A 87 -6.81 -0.93 -1.08
CA ALA A 87 -6.54 -2.31 -0.70
C ALA A 87 -6.40 -2.44 0.83
N ALA A 88 -5.75 -1.48 1.49
CA ALA A 88 -5.64 -1.44 2.95
C ALA A 88 -7.01 -1.34 3.64
N CYS A 89 -7.84 -0.36 3.25
CA CYS A 89 -9.18 -0.24 3.79
C CYS A 89 -10.04 -1.48 3.49
N SER A 90 -9.90 -2.09 2.31
CA SER A 90 -10.65 -3.29 1.95
C SER A 90 -10.26 -4.48 2.80
N ILE A 91 -8.96 -4.72 3.02
CA ILE A 91 -8.49 -5.80 3.88
C ILE A 91 -8.98 -5.59 5.31
N ASN A 92 -8.77 -4.41 5.90
CA ASN A 92 -9.22 -4.15 7.26
C ASN A 92 -10.74 -4.34 7.42
N LEU A 93 -11.52 -3.92 6.42
CA LEU A 93 -12.97 -4.09 6.41
C LEU A 93 -13.37 -5.56 6.33
N LEU A 94 -12.74 -6.34 5.46
CA LEU A 94 -13.04 -7.75 5.25
C LEU A 94 -12.61 -8.64 6.43
N THR A 95 -11.47 -8.31 7.05
CA THR A 95 -10.96 -9.05 8.21
C THR A 95 -11.58 -8.60 9.53
N ALA A 96 -12.32 -7.48 9.53
CA ALA A 96 -12.78 -6.80 10.73
C ALA A 96 -11.65 -6.55 11.75
N ASP A 97 -10.44 -6.28 11.24
CA ASP A 97 -9.21 -6.14 12.04
C ASP A 97 -8.30 -5.05 11.46
N SER A 98 -7.43 -4.50 12.30
CA SER A 98 -6.44 -3.47 11.95
C SER A 98 -5.16 -4.06 11.39
N VAL A 99 -5.28 -4.90 10.34
CA VAL A 99 -4.15 -5.57 9.69
C VAL A 99 -3.15 -4.54 9.15
N VAL A 100 -3.66 -3.52 8.45
CA VAL A 100 -2.89 -2.38 7.96
C VAL A 100 -3.21 -1.16 8.80
N LEU A 101 -2.19 -0.45 9.29
CA LEU A 101 -2.39 0.83 9.96
C LEU A 101 -2.72 1.91 8.93
N THR A 102 -3.82 2.64 9.14
CA THR A 102 -4.25 3.73 8.26
C THR A 102 -4.48 5.00 9.05
N ASP A 103 -3.90 6.12 8.59
CA ASP A 103 -4.20 7.42 9.16
C ASP A 103 -5.51 7.93 8.54
N CYS A 104 -6.34 8.61 9.33
CA CYS A 104 -7.62 9.16 8.86
C CYS A 104 -7.72 10.65 9.19
N LEU A 105 -7.78 11.49 8.15
CA LEU A 105 -8.11 12.91 8.29
C LEU A 105 -9.62 13.10 8.10
N LEU A 106 -10.29 13.53 9.16
CA LEU A 106 -11.71 13.86 9.11
C LEU A 106 -11.91 15.30 8.64
N SER A 107 -12.80 15.48 7.68
CA SER A 107 -13.21 16.79 7.17
C SER A 107 -14.72 16.90 7.15
N TRP A 108 -15.24 18.08 7.49
CA TRP A 108 -16.64 18.41 7.30
C TRP A 108 -16.85 18.93 5.88
N GLN A 109 -17.84 18.38 5.19
CA GLN A 109 -18.23 18.81 3.85
C GLN A 109 -19.70 19.18 3.85
N TYR A 110 -20.00 20.37 3.34
CA TYR A 110 -21.36 20.82 3.10
C TYR A 110 -21.68 20.61 1.62
N LYS A 111 -22.65 19.76 1.31
CA LYS A 111 -23.08 19.50 -0.08
C LYS A 111 -24.60 19.40 -0.14
N CYS A 112 -25.21 20.16 -1.05
CA CYS A 112 -26.67 20.17 -1.25
C CYS A 112 -27.44 20.29 0.09
N SER A 113 -27.03 21.26 0.92
CA SER A 113 -27.64 21.55 2.23
C SER A 113 -27.51 20.43 3.28
N THR A 114 -26.70 19.40 3.01
CA THR A 114 -26.42 18.32 3.95
C THR A 114 -25.00 18.47 4.49
N LEU A 115 -24.88 18.55 5.82
CA LEU A 115 -23.60 18.47 6.50
C LEU A 115 -23.20 17.00 6.62
N SER A 116 -22.07 16.64 6.02
CA SER A 116 -21.54 15.27 6.06
C SER A 116 -20.10 15.28 6.56
N ARG A 117 -19.74 14.25 7.32
CA ARG A 117 -18.36 14.02 7.75
C ARG A 117 -17.70 13.05 6.77
N ARG A 118 -16.52 13.40 6.26
CA ARG A 118 -15.78 12.58 5.31
C ARG A 118 -14.36 12.33 5.81
N GLY A 119 -14.01 11.03 5.90
CA GLY A 119 -12.64 10.58 6.17
C GLY A 119 -11.84 10.37 4.90
N THR A 120 -10.66 10.98 4.86
CA THR A 120 -9.59 10.65 3.91
C THR A 120 -8.61 9.73 4.60
N PHE A 121 -8.39 8.55 4.01
CA PHE A 121 -7.54 7.51 4.58
C PHE A 121 -6.24 7.40 3.77
N THR A 122 -5.12 7.28 4.49
CA THR A 122 -3.79 7.06 3.91
C THR A 122 -3.12 5.89 4.64
N VAL A 123 -2.21 5.19 3.96
CA VAL A 123 -1.46 4.10 4.60
C VAL A 123 -0.43 4.71 5.54
N SER A 124 -0.52 4.36 6.83
CA SER A 124 0.31 4.98 7.87
C SER A 124 1.78 4.62 7.71
N ALA A 125 2.67 5.59 7.93
CA ALA A 125 4.11 5.36 7.98
C ALA A 125 4.53 4.43 9.14
N CYS A 126 3.66 4.21 10.12
CA CYS A 126 3.88 3.34 11.27
C CYS A 126 3.79 1.84 10.93
N ASN A 127 3.30 1.47 9.75
CA ASN A 127 3.25 0.06 9.33
C ASN A 127 4.65 -0.58 9.36
N THR A 128 4.74 -1.72 10.01
CA THR A 128 5.95 -2.54 10.11
C THR A 128 5.98 -3.62 9.02
N SER A 129 7.10 -4.34 8.92
CA SER A 129 7.18 -5.55 8.08
C SER A 129 6.17 -6.62 8.51
N HIS A 130 5.80 -6.69 9.79
CA HIS A 130 4.76 -7.59 10.28
C HIS A 130 3.38 -7.23 9.73
N ASN A 131 3.02 -5.94 9.75
CA ASN A 131 1.77 -5.46 9.13
C ASN A 131 1.73 -5.80 7.64
N TYR A 132 2.85 -5.58 6.93
CA TYR A 132 2.92 -5.88 5.50
C TYR A 132 2.82 -7.38 5.20
N GLU A 133 3.48 -8.23 5.99
CA GLU A 133 3.38 -9.69 5.85
C GLU A 133 1.94 -10.17 6.12
N ASN A 134 1.31 -9.69 7.19
CA ASN A 134 -0.08 -10.04 7.51
C ASN A 134 -1.04 -9.59 6.41
N TYR A 135 -0.84 -8.39 5.85
CA TYR A 135 -1.58 -7.89 4.70
C TYR A 135 -1.44 -8.82 3.49
N CYS A 136 -0.22 -9.25 3.16
CA CYS A 136 0.00 -10.16 2.03
C CYS A 136 -0.66 -11.52 2.26
N ARG A 137 -0.57 -12.08 3.47
CA ARG A 137 -1.26 -13.32 3.84
C ARG A 137 -2.77 -13.20 3.79
N ALA A 138 -3.34 -12.06 4.18
CA ALA A 138 -4.77 -11.81 4.09
C ALA A 138 -5.26 -11.81 2.64
N ILE A 139 -4.49 -11.23 1.71
CA ILE A 139 -4.77 -11.32 0.27
C ILE A 139 -4.71 -12.77 -0.21
N GLU A 140 -3.68 -13.51 0.17
CA GLU A 140 -3.50 -14.91 -0.23
C GLU A 140 -4.65 -15.80 0.27
N ALA A 141 -5.04 -15.64 1.54
CA ALA A 141 -6.17 -16.34 2.14
C ALA A 141 -7.49 -15.99 1.44
N LEU A 142 -7.75 -14.70 1.21
CA LEU A 142 -8.96 -14.26 0.51
C LEU A 142 -9.01 -14.80 -0.93
N ALA A 143 -7.87 -14.80 -1.62
CA ALA A 143 -7.76 -15.31 -2.98
C ALA A 143 -8.08 -16.81 -3.05
N GLN A 144 -7.61 -17.58 -2.07
CA GLN A 144 -7.97 -19.00 -1.93
C GLN A 144 -9.47 -19.18 -1.70
N GLU A 145 -10.06 -18.39 -0.79
CA GLU A 145 -11.49 -18.46 -0.46
C GLU A 145 -12.40 -18.18 -1.66
N ILE A 146 -12.04 -17.18 -2.49
CA ILE A 146 -12.83 -16.80 -3.66
C ILE A 146 -12.41 -17.53 -4.95
N GLY A 147 -11.45 -18.45 -4.87
CA GLY A 147 -10.97 -19.24 -6.01
C GLY A 147 -10.30 -18.41 -7.11
N ARG A 148 -9.55 -17.36 -6.75
CA ARG A 148 -8.88 -16.45 -7.70
C ARG A 148 -7.37 -16.38 -7.47
N ASN A 149 -6.65 -15.81 -8.44
CA ASN A 149 -5.26 -15.47 -8.24
C ASN A 149 -5.11 -14.31 -7.23
N ALA A 150 -4.09 -14.38 -6.38
CA ALA A 150 -3.85 -13.37 -5.34
C ALA A 150 -3.52 -11.97 -5.90
N SER A 151 -2.78 -11.87 -7.01
CA SER A 151 -2.53 -10.58 -7.66
C SER A 151 -3.80 -9.98 -8.27
N GLU A 152 -4.68 -10.81 -8.83
CA GLU A 152 -5.97 -10.35 -9.34
C GLU A 152 -6.92 -9.95 -8.21
N THR A 153 -6.85 -10.66 -7.08
CA THR A 153 -7.61 -10.36 -5.87
C THR A 153 -7.20 -9.01 -5.29
N GLU A 154 -5.89 -8.76 -5.15
CA GLU A 154 -5.37 -7.46 -4.75
C GLU A 154 -5.87 -6.32 -5.66
N LEU A 155 -5.79 -6.51 -6.97
CA LEU A 155 -6.25 -5.51 -7.93
C LEU A 155 -7.77 -5.28 -7.84
N ALA A 156 -8.53 -6.34 -7.57
CA ALA A 156 -9.98 -6.25 -7.37
C ALA A 156 -10.34 -5.49 -6.09
N LEU A 157 -9.55 -5.64 -5.01
CA LEU A 157 -9.73 -4.91 -3.74
C LEU A 157 -9.51 -3.40 -3.90
N MET A 158 -8.57 -2.98 -4.75
CA MET A 158 -8.43 -1.56 -5.09
C MET A 158 -9.66 -1.02 -5.83
N SER A 159 -10.44 -1.92 -6.44
CA SER A 159 -11.64 -1.69 -7.24
C SER A 159 -11.42 -0.58 -8.25
N GLY A 160 -10.95 -0.99 -9.44
CA GLY A 160 -10.75 -0.11 -10.59
C GLY A 160 -11.90 0.88 -10.76
N GLY A 161 -11.56 2.17 -10.89
CA GLY A 161 -12.52 3.25 -10.87
C GLY A 161 -11.79 4.56 -10.75
N GLY A 162 -11.38 5.10 -11.90
CA GLY A 162 -10.86 6.46 -12.00
C GLY A 162 -12.03 7.44 -11.80
N THR A 163 -12.65 7.83 -12.90
CA THR A 163 -13.74 8.83 -12.91
C THR A 163 -15.08 8.28 -12.41
N SER A 164 -15.36 6.98 -12.61
CA SER A 164 -16.54 6.29 -12.08
C SER A 164 -16.14 5.24 -11.04
N LYS A 165 -16.71 5.31 -9.84
CA LYS A 165 -16.47 4.31 -8.80
C LYS A 165 -17.24 3.03 -9.14
N LYS A 166 -16.63 1.87 -8.94
CA LYS A 166 -17.34 0.60 -8.96
C LYS A 166 -17.95 0.30 -7.59
N ARG A 167 -18.95 -0.59 -7.56
CA ARG A 167 -19.74 -0.95 -6.37
C ARG A 167 -18.91 -1.31 -5.13
N TRP A 168 -17.80 -2.03 -5.30
CA TRP A 168 -16.92 -2.36 -4.16
C TRP A 168 -16.29 -1.11 -3.54
N ARG A 169 -15.78 -0.18 -4.36
CA ARG A 169 -15.19 1.06 -3.84
C ARG A 169 -16.21 1.95 -3.14
N GLU A 170 -17.46 1.94 -3.58
CA GLU A 170 -18.56 2.62 -2.88
C GLU A 170 -18.81 1.96 -1.53
N TYR A 171 -18.94 0.63 -1.52
CA TYR A 171 -19.10 -0.13 -0.28
C TYR A 171 -17.99 0.14 0.74
N VAL A 172 -16.72 0.12 0.30
CA VAL A 172 -15.57 0.43 1.17
C VAL A 172 -15.63 1.87 1.69
N ILE A 173 -16.05 2.84 0.88
CA ILE A 173 -16.20 4.24 1.33
C ILE A 173 -17.26 4.35 2.43
N ASP A 174 -18.37 3.63 2.28
CA ASP A 174 -19.52 3.72 3.18
C ASP A 174 -19.28 2.97 4.51
N HIS A 175 -18.42 1.96 4.50
CA HIS A 175 -18.24 1.06 5.65
C HIS A 175 -16.88 1.15 6.34
N ARG A 176 -15.83 1.73 5.70
CA ARG A 176 -14.54 1.91 6.36
C ARG A 176 -14.69 2.85 7.56
N GLN A 177 -14.06 2.48 8.67
CA GLN A 177 -14.03 3.27 9.90
C GLN A 177 -12.60 3.68 10.25
N PRO A 178 -12.39 4.83 10.91
CA PRO A 178 -11.13 5.12 11.57
C PRO A 178 -10.80 4.00 12.57
N GLN A 179 -9.52 3.64 12.67
CA GLN A 179 -9.07 2.69 13.67
C GLN A 179 -9.22 3.32 15.06
N SER A 180 -9.75 2.54 16.00
CA SER A 180 -9.86 2.93 17.41
C SER A 180 -8.49 2.80 18.08
N GLU A 181 -8.18 3.69 19.03
CA GLU A 181 -7.01 3.58 19.92
C GLU A 181 -7.09 2.32 20.80
#